data_AF-V5IBP6-F1
#
_entry.id   AF-V5IBP6-F1
#
_cell.length_a   1.000
_cell.length_b   1.000
_cell.length_c   1.000
_cell.angle_alpha   90.00
_cell.angle_beta   90.00
_cell.angle_gamma   90.00
#
_symmetry.space_group_name_H-M   'P 1'
#
loop_
_entity.id
_entity.type
_entity.pdbx_description
1 polymer ?
#
loop_
_entity_poly.entity_id
_entity_poly.type
_entity_poly.pdbx_seq_one_letter_code
_entity_poly.pdbx_strand_id
1 'polypeptide(L)'
;MLKRVLETHSKALMVLPFISLAREKLSALQEVACGIRVGGFMGQQRPPGGLASLDVAVCTIEKANGLVNRMLQEGTLAQLGTCGQPPKKLKNNKM
;
A
#
# COMPACT_ATOMS: atom_id res chain seq x y z
N MET A 1 -6.37 -7.75 -2.52
CA MET A 1 -5.00 -7.21 -2.46
C MET A 1 -4.05 -8.20 -1.76
N LEU A 2 -4.28 -8.56 -0.50
CA LEU A 2 -3.41 -9.49 0.24
C LEU A 2 -3.25 -10.87 -0.41
N LYS A 3 -4.35 -11.48 -0.90
CA LYS A 3 -4.29 -12.76 -1.65
C LYS A 3 -3.31 -12.71 -2.83
N ARG A 4 -3.33 -11.62 -3.61
CA ARG A 4 -2.44 -11.43 -4.76
C ARG A 4 -0.98 -11.29 -4.32
N VAL A 5 -0.71 -10.54 -3.26
CA VAL A 5 0.66 -10.38 -2.72
C VAL A 5 1.24 -11.74 -2.32
N LEU A 6 0.44 -12.61 -1.71
CA LEU A 6 0.86 -13.95 -1.32
C LEU A 6 1.06 -14.88 -2.53
N GLU A 7 0.22 -14.79 -3.55
CA GLU A 7 0.31 -15.66 -4.73
C GLU A 7 1.42 -15.25 -5.71
N THR A 8 1.64 -13.95 -5.91
CA THR A 8 2.57 -13.45 -6.93
C THR A 8 3.90 -12.97 -6.37
N HIS A 9 4.06 -12.95 -5.04
CA HIS A 9 5.19 -12.32 -4.34
C HIS A 9 5.49 -10.89 -4.82
N SER A 10 4.48 -10.22 -5.38
CA SER A 10 4.61 -8.86 -5.92
C SER A 10 4.22 -7.85 -4.86
N LYS A 11 4.84 -6.67 -4.93
CA LYS A 11 4.56 -5.55 -4.04
C LYS A 11 3.20 -4.94 -4.37
N ALA A 12 2.56 -4.35 -3.37
CA ALA A 12 1.26 -3.71 -3.52
C ALA A 12 1.25 -2.29 -2.94
N LEU A 13 0.61 -1.35 -3.64
CA LEU A 13 0.45 0.06 -3.23
C LEU A 13 -1.00 0.38 -2.92
N MET A 14 -1.31 0.66 -1.65
CA MET A 14 -2.62 1.13 -1.20
C MET A 14 -2.61 2.64 -1.09
N VAL A 15 -3.35 3.33 -1.97
CA VAL A 15 -3.35 4.80 -2.03
C VAL A 15 -4.62 5.36 -1.41
N LEU A 16 -4.46 6.24 -0.42
CA LEU A 16 -5.55 6.86 0.33
C LEU A 16 -5.43 8.40 0.27
N PRO A 17 -6.54 9.14 0.19
CA PRO A 17 -6.52 10.59 -0.01
C PRO A 17 -6.07 11.37 1.24
N PHE A 18 -6.15 10.78 2.43
CA PHE A 18 -5.85 11.46 3.69
C PHE A 18 -4.90 10.65 4.55
N ILE A 19 -3.98 11.33 5.25
CA ILE A 19 -3.03 10.71 6.19
C ILE A 19 -3.77 9.94 7.28
N SER A 20 -4.87 10.49 7.81
CA SER A 20 -5.69 9.84 8.85
C SER A 20 -6.21 8.48 8.39
N LEU A 21 -6.80 8.40 7.19
CA LEU A 21 -7.26 7.15 6.60
C LEU A 21 -6.11 6.18 6.35
N ALA A 22 -4.97 6.67 5.88
CA ALA A 22 -3.78 5.85 5.69
C ALA A 22 -3.24 5.25 7.00
N ARG A 23 -3.26 6.01 8.10
CA ARG A 23 -2.85 5.50 9.43
C ARG A 23 -3.81 4.44 9.95
N GLU A 24 -5.11 4.67 9.81
CA GLU A 24 -6.13 3.70 10.19
C GLU A 24 -5.95 2.39 9.41
N LYS A 25 -5.79 2.48 8.08
CA LYS A 25 -5.62 1.29 7.23
C LYS A 25 -4.29 0.58 7.43
N LEU A 26 -3.22 1.32 7.72
CA LEU A 26 -1.94 0.71 8.07
C LEU A 26 -2.08 -0.16 9.33
N SER A 27 -2.65 0.39 10.40
CA SER A 27 -2.81 -0.32 11.68
C SER A 27 -3.70 -1.55 11.50
N ALA A 28 -4.86 -1.38 10.84
CA ALA A 28 -5.77 -2.48 10.57
C ALA A 28 -5.13 -3.60 9.72
N LEU A 29 -4.31 -3.25 8.73
CA LEU A 29 -3.61 -4.24 7.91
C LEU A 29 -2.50 -4.94 8.68
N GLN A 30 -1.76 -4.23 9.54
CA GLN A 30 -0.70 -4.85 10.36
C GLN A 30 -1.26 -5.88 11.34
N GLU A 31 -2.46 -5.66 11.87
CA GLU A 31 -3.14 -6.61 12.77
C GLU A 31 -3.56 -7.91 12.05
N VAL A 32 -4.03 -7.81 10.81
CA VAL A 32 -4.59 -8.97 10.08
C VAL A 32 -3.60 -9.65 9.15
N ALA A 33 -2.57 -8.95 8.70
CA ALA A 33 -1.63 -9.43 7.68
C ALA A 33 -0.46 -10.19 8.34
N CYS A 34 -0.76 -11.33 8.95
CA CYS A 34 0.24 -12.24 9.51
C CYS A 34 1.22 -12.67 8.40
N GLY A 35 2.51 -12.36 8.55
CA GLY A 35 3.56 -12.75 7.61
C GLY A 35 3.73 -11.83 6.38
N ILE A 36 2.95 -10.75 6.28
CA ILE A 36 3.10 -9.75 5.21
C ILE A 36 3.63 -8.46 5.82
N ARG A 37 4.72 -7.91 5.27
CA ARG A 37 5.31 -6.67 5.77
C ARG A 37 4.55 -5.48 5.21
N VAL A 38 3.77 -4.83 6.08
CA VAL A 38 2.99 -3.64 5.75
C VAL A 38 3.65 -2.40 6.35
N GLY A 39 3.89 -1.38 5.53
CA GLY A 39 4.49 -0.11 5.97
C GLY A 39 3.81 1.13 5.38
N GLY A 40 3.94 2.25 6.10
CA GLY A 40 3.26 3.50 5.75
C GLY A 40 4.19 4.58 5.18
N PHE A 41 3.81 5.15 4.03
CA PHE A 41 4.43 6.32 3.41
C PHE A 41 3.46 7.51 3.45
N MET A 42 3.47 8.25 4.56
CA MET A 42 2.55 9.37 4.78
C MET A 42 3.28 10.59 5.35
N GLY A 43 3.03 11.78 4.81
CA GLY A 43 3.69 13.01 5.29
C GLY A 43 5.23 12.90 5.21
N GLN A 44 5.94 13.01 6.33
CA GLN A 44 7.40 12.77 6.37
C GLN A 44 7.79 11.34 6.74
N GLN A 45 6.82 10.49 7.08
CA GLN A 45 7.08 9.11 7.45
C GLN A 45 7.54 8.31 6.24
N ARG A 46 8.68 7.62 6.40
CA ARG A 46 9.18 6.60 5.48
C ARG A 46 9.69 5.42 6.31
N PRO A 47 9.26 4.19 6.00
CA PRO A 47 9.72 3.01 6.71
C PRO A 47 11.21 2.74 6.42
N PRO A 48 11.98 2.24 7.40
CA PRO A 48 13.37 1.86 7.20
C PRO A 48 13.47 0.76 6.13
N GLY A 49 14.45 0.88 5.22
CA GLY A 49 14.58 -0.02 4.07
C GLY A 49 13.61 0.28 2.91
N GLY A 50 12.75 1.31 3.02
CA GLY A 50 11.91 1.78 1.93
C GLY A 50 10.90 0.74 1.44
N LEU A 51 10.58 0.77 0.14
CA LEU A 51 9.64 -0.18 -0.45
C LEU A 51 10.27 -1.59 -0.60
N ALA A 52 11.60 -1.68 -0.67
CA ALA A 52 12.30 -2.95 -0.83
C ALA A 52 12.04 -3.90 0.35
N SER A 53 11.99 -3.36 1.58
CA SER A 53 11.73 -4.11 2.83
C SER A 53 10.26 -4.44 3.09
N LEU A 54 9.34 -4.04 2.20
CA LEU A 54 7.90 -4.19 2.39
C LEU A 54 7.23 -4.97 1.26
N ASP A 55 6.11 -5.59 1.58
CA ASP A 55 5.25 -6.29 0.64
C ASP A 55 4.02 -5.43 0.29
N VAL A 56 3.51 -4.67 1.27
CA VAL A 56 2.42 -3.70 1.08
C VAL A 56 2.83 -2.32 1.59
N ALA A 57 2.66 -1.30 0.76
CA ALA A 57 2.87 0.09 1.10
C ALA A 57 1.53 0.82 1.16
N VAL A 58 1.20 1.41 2.32
CA VAL A 58 0.04 2.28 2.51
C VAL A 58 0.51 3.73 2.35
N CYS A 59 -0.02 4.43 1.36
CA CYS A 59 0.53 5.71 0.90
C CYS A 59 -0.56 6.79 0.82
N THR A 60 -0.17 8.05 1.03
CA THR A 60 -0.96 9.17 0.49
C THR A 60 -0.71 9.33 -1.00
N ILE A 61 -1.59 10.08 -1.69
CA ILE A 61 -1.52 10.30 -3.14
C ILE A 61 -0.14 10.85 -3.55
N GLU A 62 0.37 11.83 -2.82
CA GLU A 62 1.63 12.50 -3.12
C GLU A 62 2.82 11.55 -2.96
N LYS A 63 2.82 10.73 -1.90
CA LYS A 63 3.89 9.75 -1.67
C LYS A 63 3.83 8.58 -2.63
N ALA A 64 2.64 8.14 -3.02
CA ALA A 64 2.48 7.09 -4.02
C ALA A 64 3.11 7.51 -5.36
N ASN A 65 2.84 8.73 -5.82
CA ASN A 65 3.43 9.26 -7.05
C ASN A 65 4.97 9.29 -6.97
N GLY A 66 5.52 9.87 -5.90
CA GLY A 66 6.97 9.93 -5.72
C GLY A 66 7.63 8.54 -5.65
N LEU A 67 6.94 7.55 -5.08
CA LEU A 67 7.43 6.19 -4.93
C LEU A 67 7.38 5.41 -6.26
N VAL A 68 6.33 5.59 -7.06
CA VAL A 68 6.27 5.04 -8.43
C VAL A 68 7.35 5.64 -9.31
N ASN A 69 7.54 6.96 -9.27
CA ASN A 69 8.59 7.63 -10.04
C ASN A 69 9.98 7.10 -9.68
N ARG A 70 10.23 6.85 -8.38
CA ARG A 70 11.47 6.20 -7.93
C ARG A 70 11.61 4.78 -8.49
N MET A 71 10.56 3.95 -8.42
CA MET A 71 10.61 2.59 -8.98
C MET A 71 10.87 2.58 -10.48
N LEU A 72 10.33 3.57 -11.20
CA LEU A 72 10.58 3.74 -12.63
C LEU A 72 12.06 4.07 -12.90
N GLN A 73 12.63 5.00 -12.12
CA GLN A 73 14.06 5.37 -12.21
C GLN A 73 14.99 4.21 -11.85
N GLU A 74 14.62 3.42 -10.84
CA GLU A 74 15.39 2.26 -10.37
C GLU A 74 15.16 1.00 -11.24
N GLY A 75 14.23 1.03 -12.19
CA GLY A 75 13.87 -0.13 -13.01
C GLY A 75 13.15 -1.25 -12.24
N THR A 76 12.67 -0.98 -11.02
CA THR A 76 12.02 -1.98 -10.15
C THR A 76 10.50 -2.01 -10.29
N LEU A 77 9.92 -1.23 -11.21
CA LEU A 77 8.46 -1.13 -11.40
C LEU A 77 7.78 -2.49 -11.67
N ALA A 78 8.47 -3.44 -12.32
CA ALA A 78 7.98 -4.80 -12.55
C ALA A 78 7.64 -5.58 -11.26
N GLN A 79 8.20 -5.18 -10.11
CA GLN A 79 7.88 -5.77 -8.81
C GLN A 79 6.52 -5.33 -8.28
N LEU A 80 5.95 -4.24 -8.80
CA LEU A 80 4.64 -3.73 -8.38
C LEU A 80 3.53 -4.51 -9.09
N GLY A 81 2.84 -5.39 -8.36
CA GLY A 81 1.78 -6.22 -8.93
C GLY A 81 0.39 -5.58 -8.90
N THR A 82 0.14 -4.66 -7.97
CA THR A 82 -1.15 -3.99 -7.87
C THR A 82 -1.04 -2.63 -7.18
N CYS A 83 -1.72 -1.63 -7.73
CA CYS A 83 -1.96 -0.35 -7.09
C CYS A 83 -3.47 -0.08 -7.04
N GLY A 84 -3.97 0.46 -5.92
CA GLY A 84 -5.40 0.73 -5.82
C GLY A 84 -5.88 1.21 -4.46
N GLN A 85 -7.15 1.58 -4.41
CA GLN A 85 -7.84 1.96 -3.19
C GLN A 85 -8.47 0.72 -2.54
N PRO A 86 -8.71 0.73 -1.21
CA PRO A 86 -9.50 -0.32 -0.59
C PRO A 86 -10.89 -0.39 -1.25
N PRO A 87 -11.51 -1.59 -1.29
CA PRO A 87 -12.85 -1.73 -1.85
C PRO A 87 -13.80 -0.78 -1.12
N LYS A 88 -14.51 0.06 -1.87
CA LYS A 88 -15.65 0.80 -1.32
C LYS A 88 -16.62 -0.25 -0.77
N LYS A 89 -16.97 -0.18 0.53
CA LYS A 89 -18.10 -0.97 1.03
C LYS A 89 -19.26 -0.67 0.09
N LEU A 90 -19.76 -1.70 -0.62
CA LEU A 90 -21.02 -1.59 -1.35
C LEU A 90 -22.03 -1.10 -0.31
N LYS A 91 -22.58 0.09 -0.50
CA LYS A 91 -23.71 0.52 0.32
C LYS A 91 -24.79 -0.51 0.04
N ASN A 92 -25.04 -1.43 0.98
CA ASN A 92 -26.28 -2.17 1.00
C ASN A 92 -27.37 -1.14 1.23
N ASN A 93 -27.87 -0.56 0.14
CA ASN A 93 -29.14 0.13 0.10
C ASN A 93 -30.20 -0.97 0.26
N LYS A 94 -30.45 -1.39 1.50
CA LYS A 94 -31.66 -2.14 1.82
C LYS A 94 -32.81 -1.15 1.73
N MET A 95 -33.75 -1.49 0.85
CA MET A 95 -35.08 -0.90 0.70
C MET A 95 -35.86 -0.95 2.01
#